data_AF-A0A9D5MBJ7-F1
#
_entry.id   AF-A0A9D5MBJ7-F1
#
_cell.length_a   1.000
_cell.length_b   1.000
_cell.length_c   1.000
_cell.angle_alpha   90.00
_cell.angle_beta   90.00
_cell.angle_gamma   90.00
#
_symmetry.space_group_name_H-M   'P 1'
#
loop_
_entity.id
_entity.type
_entity.pdbx_description
1 polymer ?
#
loop_
_entity_poly.entity_id
_entity_poly.type
_entity_poly.pdbx_seq_one_letter_code
_entity_poly.pdbx_strand_id
1 'polypeptide(L)'
;MIANYHTHTWRCNHAQGTEREYIEAAIAMGLRELGFADHSPYPFSNGHVSGFRMRPDQLDDYCTTLTALRDEYAHDIAIHIGLEAEYYPDEFGRLLDLIDGYPIEYLIQGQHFTFNEYDGLYAGAETRDEAVLEQYCRQVVEGQATGRYLYIAHPDLIHFVGRPKVYEKHMRAMLRALKDMNALIEFNMLGFIENRNYPMPAFWRMAGEEGLRAVIGLDAHRPGHFGNADALKAAQEILEHNGIPLVERLQIH
;
A
#
# COMPACT_ATOMS: atom_id res chain seq x y z
N MET A 1 -13.68 -11.52 -3.01
CA MET A 1 -12.59 -11.05 -2.13
C MET A 1 -12.93 -11.46 -0.72
N ILE A 2 -11.97 -12.02 0.02
CA ILE A 2 -12.19 -12.54 1.38
C ILE A 2 -11.42 -11.74 2.45
N ALA A 3 -10.33 -11.07 2.06
CA ALA A 3 -9.53 -10.22 2.92
C ALA A 3 -9.15 -8.93 2.19
N ASN A 4 -8.99 -7.83 2.93
CA ASN A 4 -8.38 -6.58 2.48
C ASN A 4 -7.35 -6.14 3.52
N TYR A 5 -6.13 -5.75 3.13
CA TYR A 5 -5.08 -5.31 4.06
C TYR A 5 -4.61 -3.88 3.80
N HIS A 6 -5.37 -3.10 3.03
CA HIS A 6 -5.08 -1.69 2.72
C HIS A 6 -6.33 -0.84 3.00
N THR A 7 -6.37 -0.22 4.17
CA THR A 7 -7.47 0.64 4.64
C THR A 7 -6.92 1.75 5.54
N HIS A 8 -7.30 2.99 5.23
CA HIS A 8 -6.85 4.17 5.96
C HIS A 8 -7.82 4.57 7.06
N THR A 9 -7.39 5.52 7.89
CA THR A 9 -8.24 6.18 8.89
C THR A 9 -8.15 7.68 8.73
N TRP A 10 -9.08 8.42 9.35
CA TRP A 10 -9.07 9.88 9.34
C TRP A 10 -7.74 10.50 9.81
N ARG A 11 -6.90 9.74 10.53
CA ARG A 11 -5.59 10.20 11.01
C ARG A 11 -4.61 10.51 9.88
N CYS A 12 -4.79 10.01 8.65
CA CYS A 12 -3.99 10.46 7.51
C CYS A 12 -4.31 11.88 7.00
N ASN A 13 -5.29 12.57 7.58
CA ASN A 13 -5.74 13.91 7.17
C ASN A 13 -6.46 13.97 5.80
N HIS A 14 -6.64 12.84 5.11
CA HIS A 14 -7.33 12.80 3.82
C HIS A 14 -8.27 11.60 3.62
N ALA A 15 -8.45 10.76 4.64
CA ALA A 15 -9.54 9.81 4.71
C ALA A 15 -10.71 10.35 5.55
N GLN A 16 -11.90 9.82 5.31
CA GLN A 16 -13.13 10.18 6.00
C GLN A 16 -13.82 8.95 6.59
N GLY A 17 -14.71 9.16 7.56
CA GLY A 17 -15.41 8.10 8.27
C GLY A 17 -14.62 7.55 9.46
N THR A 18 -15.34 6.87 10.34
CA THR A 18 -14.83 6.20 11.54
C THR A 18 -14.46 4.76 11.21
N GLU A 19 -13.47 4.21 11.91
CA GLU A 19 -12.99 2.83 11.77
C GLU A 19 -14.13 1.81 11.86
N ARG A 20 -15.14 2.08 12.70
CA ARG A 20 -16.38 1.28 12.79
C ARG A 20 -17.13 1.24 11.46
N GLU A 21 -17.32 2.38 10.80
CA GLU A 21 -18.01 2.42 9.50
C GLU A 21 -17.23 1.63 8.43
N TYR A 22 -15.89 1.63 8.49
CA TYR A 22 -15.07 0.77 7.62
C TYR A 22 -15.29 -0.72 7.91
N ILE A 23 -15.28 -1.11 9.18
CA ILE A 23 -15.51 -2.50 9.61
C ILE A 23 -16.89 -2.99 9.16
N GLU A 24 -17.93 -2.19 9.37
CA GLU A 24 -19.30 -2.53 8.97
C GLU A 24 -19.44 -2.61 7.45
N ALA A 25 -18.79 -1.72 6.70
CA ALA A 25 -18.75 -1.79 5.24
C ALA A 25 -17.99 -3.02 4.73
N ALA A 26 -16.90 -3.40 5.38
CA ALA A 26 -16.14 -4.62 5.10
C ALA A 26 -16.98 -5.89 5.32
N ILE A 27 -17.70 -5.96 6.44
CA ILE A 27 -18.63 -7.06 6.75
C ILE A 27 -19.74 -7.13 5.70
N ALA A 28 -20.33 -5.98 5.33
CA ALA A 28 -21.38 -5.93 4.31
C ALA A 28 -20.90 -6.37 2.92
N MET A 29 -19.63 -6.12 2.58
CA MET A 29 -18.98 -6.60 1.36
C MET A 29 -18.65 -8.11 1.43
N GLY A 30 -18.73 -8.73 2.60
CA GLY A 30 -18.46 -10.15 2.82
C GLY A 30 -17.01 -10.49 3.15
N LEU A 31 -16.21 -9.50 3.56
CA LEU A 31 -14.84 -9.75 4.03
C LEU A 31 -14.84 -10.53 5.34
N ARG A 32 -13.81 -11.37 5.52
CA ARG A 32 -13.51 -12.13 6.75
C ARG A 32 -12.29 -11.59 7.48
N GLU A 33 -11.43 -10.85 6.77
CA GLU A 33 -10.30 -10.15 7.35
C GLU A 33 -10.26 -8.72 6.83
N LEU A 34 -9.99 -7.77 7.74
CA LEU A 34 -9.77 -6.37 7.43
C LEU A 34 -8.50 -5.90 8.13
N GLY A 35 -7.50 -5.56 7.34
CA GLY A 35 -6.30 -4.87 7.78
C GLY A 35 -6.44 -3.36 7.60
N PHE A 36 -6.21 -2.63 8.68
CA PHE A 36 -5.93 -1.21 8.61
C PHE A 36 -4.43 -1.02 8.37
N ALA A 37 -4.09 -0.15 7.43
CA ALA A 37 -2.73 0.19 7.04
C ALA A 37 -2.69 1.69 6.76
N ASP A 38 -2.92 2.50 7.79
CA ASP A 38 -2.94 3.95 7.64
C ASP A 38 -1.51 4.48 7.42
N HIS A 39 -1.39 5.70 6.88
CA HIS A 39 -0.07 6.25 6.59
C HIS A 39 0.76 6.42 7.87
N SER A 40 1.92 5.78 7.89
CA SER A 40 2.79 5.61 9.06
C SER A 40 3.24 6.93 9.72
N PRO A 41 3.35 6.99 11.06
CA PRO A 41 3.74 8.19 11.82
C PRO A 41 5.25 8.42 11.83
N TYR A 42 5.85 8.82 10.71
CA TYR A 42 7.29 9.08 10.68
C TYR A 42 7.73 10.16 11.70
N PRO A 43 8.66 9.83 12.64
CA PRO A 43 9.19 10.79 13.60
C PRO A 43 10.41 11.54 13.02
N PHE A 44 10.15 12.33 11.97
CA PHE A 44 11.17 13.01 11.16
C PHE A 44 12.20 13.75 12.02
N SER A 45 13.48 13.40 11.82
CA SER A 45 14.60 13.90 12.62
C SER A 45 14.85 15.40 12.50
N ASN A 46 14.42 16.00 11.39
CA ASN A 46 14.60 17.42 11.06
C ASN A 46 13.42 18.32 11.49
N GLY A 47 12.41 17.76 12.15
CA GLY A 47 11.20 18.49 12.55
C GLY A 47 10.18 18.71 11.43
N HIS A 48 10.33 18.04 10.27
CA HIS A 48 9.32 18.00 9.21
C HIS A 48 7.99 17.47 9.76
N VAL A 49 6.90 18.16 9.42
CA VAL A 49 5.55 17.75 9.78
C VAL A 49 4.81 17.43 8.49
N SER A 50 4.51 16.15 8.31
CA SER A 50 3.82 15.68 7.12
C SER A 50 2.35 16.08 7.12
N GLY A 51 1.84 16.40 5.93
CA GLY A 51 0.44 16.80 5.71
C GLY A 51 -0.52 15.65 5.37
N PHE A 52 -0.04 14.42 5.19
CA PHE A 52 -0.85 13.31 4.67
C PHE A 52 -0.77 12.01 5.49
N ARG A 53 -0.16 12.06 6.68
CA ARG A 53 -0.03 10.89 7.56
C ARG A 53 -0.45 11.20 8.99
N MET A 54 -0.67 10.15 9.77
CA MET A 54 -0.89 10.29 11.21
C MET A 54 0.37 10.89 11.87
N ARG A 55 0.21 11.71 12.89
CA ARG A 55 1.35 12.20 13.68
C ARG A 55 1.80 11.13 14.70
N PRO A 56 3.07 11.15 15.16
CA PRO A 56 3.55 10.24 16.20
C PRO A 56 2.71 10.23 17.49
N ASP A 57 2.17 11.38 17.91
CA ASP A 57 1.31 11.50 19.09
C ASP A 57 -0.09 10.85 18.92
N GLN A 58 -0.45 10.44 17.70
CA GLN A 58 -1.73 9.78 17.39
C GLN A 58 -1.63 8.25 17.29
N LEU A 59 -0.41 7.68 17.33
CA LEU A 59 -0.19 6.23 17.18
C LEU A 59 -0.84 5.43 18.32
N ASP A 60 -0.80 5.96 19.55
CA ASP A 60 -1.42 5.33 20.71
C ASP A 60 -2.95 5.22 20.59
N ASP A 61 -3.57 6.32 20.16
CA ASP A 61 -5.01 6.37 19.89
C ASP A 61 -5.41 5.44 18.74
N TYR A 62 -4.60 5.38 17.67
CA TYR A 62 -4.78 4.45 16.54
C TYR A 62 -4.79 2.99 17.01
N CYS A 63 -3.76 2.58 17.75
CA CYS A 63 -3.62 1.19 18.20
C CYS A 63 -4.68 0.80 19.24
N THR A 64 -4.99 1.71 20.18
CA THR A 64 -5.99 1.45 21.22
C THR A 64 -7.39 1.34 20.62
N THR A 65 -7.74 2.24 19.69
CA THR A 65 -9.05 2.21 19.00
C THR A 65 -9.23 0.92 18.22
N LEU A 66 -8.24 0.54 17.40
CA LEU A 66 -8.34 -0.67 16.59
C LEU A 66 -8.28 -1.95 17.42
N THR A 67 -7.54 -1.97 18.53
CA THR A 67 -7.55 -3.11 19.45
C THR A 67 -8.92 -3.31 20.09
N ALA A 68 -9.56 -2.22 20.56
CA ALA A 68 -10.90 -2.31 21.14
C ALA A 68 -11.94 -2.78 20.10
N LEU A 69 -11.86 -2.28 18.87
CA LEU A 69 -12.75 -2.71 17.78
C LEU A 69 -12.48 -4.16 17.35
N ARG A 70 -11.22 -4.60 17.34
CA ARG A 70 -10.85 -6.00 17.10
C ARG A 70 -11.53 -6.92 18.11
N ASP A 71 -11.52 -6.56 19.39
CA ASP A 71 -12.17 -7.35 20.44
C ASP A 71 -13.69 -7.32 20.31
N GLU A 72 -14.27 -6.17 19.98
CA GLU A 72 -15.72 -6.00 19.80
C GLU A 72 -16.28 -6.82 18.63
N TYR A 73 -15.57 -6.85 17.49
CA TYR A 73 -15.99 -7.53 16.26
C TYR A 73 -15.39 -8.93 16.08
N ALA A 74 -14.76 -9.50 17.11
CA ALA A 74 -14.02 -10.77 17.02
C ALA A 74 -14.83 -11.96 16.50
N HIS A 75 -16.16 -11.92 16.58
CA HIS A 75 -17.06 -12.95 16.06
C HIS A 75 -17.52 -12.72 14.61
N ASP A 76 -17.35 -11.52 14.08
CA ASP A 76 -17.86 -11.11 12.77
C ASP A 76 -16.77 -11.03 11.71
N ILE A 77 -15.61 -10.46 12.06
CA ILE A 77 -14.48 -10.24 11.15
C ILE A 77 -13.15 -10.18 11.93
N ALA A 78 -12.08 -10.74 11.37
CA ALA A 78 -10.74 -10.57 11.93
C ALA A 78 -10.19 -9.19 11.54
N ILE A 79 -9.73 -8.43 12.53
CA ILE A 79 -9.16 -7.10 12.31
C ILE A 79 -7.65 -7.17 12.56
N HIS A 80 -6.87 -6.69 11.58
CA HIS A 80 -5.43 -6.60 11.64
C HIS A 80 -4.98 -5.14 11.70
N ILE A 81 -3.96 -4.87 12.51
CA ILE A 81 -3.41 -3.52 12.71
C ILE A 81 -2.06 -3.46 12.00
N GLY A 82 -1.94 -2.61 10.99
CA GLY A 82 -0.73 -2.41 10.22
C GLY A 82 -0.52 -0.95 9.87
N LEU A 83 0.50 -0.66 9.08
CA LEU A 83 0.75 0.70 8.57
C LEU A 83 1.17 0.63 7.10
N GLU A 84 0.76 1.62 6.32
CA GLU A 84 1.39 1.91 5.05
C GLU A 84 2.61 2.80 5.29
N ALA A 85 3.79 2.29 4.97
CA ALA A 85 5.05 2.98 5.18
C ALA A 85 5.87 3.04 3.91
N GLU A 86 6.26 4.25 3.52
CA GLU A 86 7.34 4.45 2.56
C GLU A 86 8.63 3.82 3.09
N TYR A 87 9.59 3.53 2.22
CA TYR A 87 10.98 3.38 2.65
C TYR A 87 11.68 4.74 2.52
N TYR A 88 11.95 5.38 3.66
CA TYR A 88 12.73 6.61 3.77
C TYR A 88 14.11 6.28 4.35
N PRO A 89 15.20 6.28 3.56
CA PRO A 89 16.50 5.80 4.02
C PRO A 89 16.99 6.43 5.32
N ASP A 90 16.71 7.72 5.53
CA ASP A 90 17.17 8.45 6.73
C ASP A 90 16.26 8.25 7.95
N GLU A 91 15.01 7.84 7.73
CA GLU A 91 13.96 7.89 8.75
C GLU A 91 13.37 6.50 9.07
N PHE A 92 13.55 5.50 8.22
CA PHE A 92 12.92 4.18 8.36
C PHE A 92 13.30 3.49 9.68
N GLY A 93 14.57 3.59 10.10
CA GLY A 93 15.01 3.08 11.39
C GLY A 93 14.24 3.70 12.57
N ARG A 94 13.99 5.02 12.51
CA ARG A 94 13.26 5.75 13.56
C ARG A 94 11.78 5.41 13.57
N LEU A 95 11.19 5.14 12.40
CA LEU A 95 9.82 4.61 12.33
C LEU A 95 9.75 3.24 13.01
N LEU A 96 10.70 2.33 12.71
CA LEU A 96 10.75 1.00 13.34
C LEU A 96 10.91 1.10 14.87
N ASP A 97 11.76 2.00 15.35
CA ASP A 97 11.95 2.24 16.79
C ASP A 97 10.68 2.82 17.44
N LEU A 98 9.94 3.69 16.74
CA LEU A 98 8.71 4.29 17.26
C LEU A 98 7.59 3.26 17.42
N ILE A 99 7.45 2.35 16.46
CA ILE A 99 6.37 1.36 16.46
C ILE A 99 6.71 0.12 17.29
N ASP A 100 7.96 -0.02 17.75
CA ASP A 100 8.36 -1.12 18.62
C ASP A 100 7.53 -1.11 19.92
N GLY A 101 6.96 -2.26 20.26
CA GLY A 101 6.05 -2.41 21.41
C GLY A 101 4.58 -2.05 21.14
N TYR A 102 4.23 -1.49 19.99
CA TYR A 102 2.85 -1.36 19.55
C TYR A 102 2.35 -2.67 18.90
N PRO A 103 1.04 -2.96 18.90
CA PRO A 103 0.47 -4.16 18.27
C PRO A 103 0.39 -4.02 16.74
N ILE A 104 1.43 -3.50 16.09
CA ILE A 104 1.54 -3.40 14.63
C ILE A 104 2.00 -4.76 14.08
N GLU A 105 1.11 -5.42 13.34
CA GLU A 105 1.31 -6.79 12.84
C GLU A 105 1.98 -6.81 11.46
N TYR A 106 1.85 -5.74 10.66
CA TYR A 106 2.43 -5.69 9.31
C TYR A 106 2.67 -4.26 8.80
N LEU A 107 3.60 -4.14 7.84
CA LEU A 107 3.80 -2.93 7.05
C LEU A 107 3.51 -3.24 5.57
N ILE A 108 2.89 -2.33 4.84
CA ILE A 108 2.81 -2.37 3.37
C ILE A 108 3.61 -1.21 2.80
N GLN A 109 4.31 -1.43 1.69
CA GLN A 109 5.18 -0.40 1.12
C GLN A 109 4.41 0.45 0.10
N GLY A 110 3.88 1.58 0.54
CA GLY A 110 3.36 2.62 -0.34
C GLY A 110 4.43 3.65 -0.64
N GLN A 111 5.16 3.52 -1.76
CA GLN A 111 6.27 4.44 -2.05
C GLN A 111 5.77 5.76 -2.65
N HIS A 112 5.39 6.73 -1.82
CA HIS A 112 4.83 8.01 -2.28
C HIS A 112 5.87 9.05 -2.70
N PHE A 113 7.07 9.00 -2.14
CA PHE A 113 8.16 9.94 -2.43
C PHE A 113 9.44 9.19 -2.79
N THR A 114 10.25 9.75 -3.70
CA THR A 114 11.67 9.35 -3.80
C THR A 114 12.46 9.90 -2.62
N PHE A 115 13.63 9.34 -2.29
CA PHE A 115 14.42 9.75 -1.12
C PHE A 115 13.56 9.76 0.15
N ASN A 116 13.46 10.89 0.85
CA ASN A 116 12.56 11.10 1.99
C ASN A 116 11.45 12.08 1.60
N GLU A 117 10.42 12.20 2.44
CA GLU A 117 9.29 13.11 2.16
C GLU A 117 9.72 14.57 1.91
N TYR A 118 10.73 15.05 2.64
CA TYR A 118 11.14 16.46 2.66
C TYR A 118 12.18 16.84 1.59
N ASP A 119 12.85 15.87 0.96
CA ASP A 119 13.88 16.08 -0.08
C ASP A 119 13.60 15.31 -1.37
N GLY A 120 12.48 14.58 -1.39
CA GLY A 120 11.99 13.77 -2.47
C GLY A 120 11.06 14.46 -3.45
N LEU A 121 10.71 13.72 -4.51
CA LEU A 121 9.62 14.06 -5.41
C LEU A 121 8.44 13.13 -5.15
N TYR A 122 7.25 13.72 -5.10
CA TYR A 122 6.00 12.95 -5.04
C TYR A 122 5.85 12.11 -6.31
N ALA A 123 5.75 10.79 -6.16
CA ALA A 123 5.72 9.84 -7.25
C ALA A 123 4.48 9.98 -8.14
N GLY A 124 3.36 10.49 -7.61
CA GLY A 124 2.17 10.79 -8.43
C GLY A 124 2.31 12.04 -9.32
N ALA A 125 3.37 12.84 -9.14
CA ALA A 125 3.63 14.00 -9.99
C ALA A 125 4.15 13.56 -11.37
N GLU A 126 3.63 14.17 -12.44
CA GLU A 126 4.07 13.89 -13.80
C GLU A 126 5.57 14.13 -13.95
N THR A 127 6.30 13.15 -14.47
CA THR A 127 7.73 13.29 -14.78
C THR A 127 8.13 12.62 -16.10
N ARG A 128 9.14 13.19 -16.76
CA ARG A 128 9.83 12.59 -17.92
C ARG A 128 11.29 12.23 -17.60
N ASP A 129 11.73 12.48 -16.38
CA ASP A 129 13.11 12.29 -15.95
C ASP A 129 13.37 10.80 -15.66
N GLU A 130 14.28 10.19 -16.41
CA GLU A 130 14.68 8.79 -16.22
C GLU A 130 15.30 8.57 -14.83
N ALA A 131 16.01 9.56 -14.27
CA ALA A 131 16.64 9.43 -12.97
C ALA A 131 15.61 9.33 -11.83
N VAL A 132 14.47 10.00 -11.96
CA VAL A 132 13.37 9.93 -10.98
C VAL A 132 12.70 8.55 -11.02
N LEU A 133 12.47 8.02 -12.22
CA LEU A 133 11.94 6.66 -12.40
C LEU A 133 12.91 5.61 -11.85
N GLU A 134 14.20 5.72 -12.19
CA GLU A 134 15.24 4.82 -11.68
C GLU A 134 15.31 4.85 -10.15
N GLN A 135 15.28 6.06 -9.56
CA GLN A 135 15.28 6.23 -8.11
C GLN A 135 14.05 5.58 -7.47
N TYR A 136 12.85 5.80 -8.00
CA TYR A 136 11.62 5.17 -7.51
C TYR A 136 11.75 3.64 -7.52
N CYS A 137 12.11 3.06 -8.66
CA CYS A 137 12.28 1.62 -8.81
C CYS A 137 13.33 1.05 -7.85
N ARG A 138 14.48 1.73 -7.72
CA ARG A 138 15.54 1.32 -6.79
C ARG A 138 15.05 1.35 -5.34
N GLN A 139 14.35 2.40 -4.94
CA GLN A 139 13.89 2.58 -3.57
C GLN A 139 12.78 1.59 -3.18
N VAL A 140 11.93 1.19 -4.14
CA VAL A 140 10.98 0.08 -3.95
C VAL A 140 11.74 -1.21 -3.62
N VAL A 141 12.77 -1.54 -4.41
CA VAL A 141 13.60 -2.74 -4.20
C VAL A 141 14.36 -2.67 -2.87
N GLU A 142 14.96 -1.53 -2.53
CA GLU A 142 15.67 -1.32 -1.26
C GLU A 142 14.72 -1.50 -0.06
N GLY A 143 13.51 -0.95 -0.13
CA GLY A 143 12.49 -1.11 0.89
C GLY A 143 12.12 -2.57 1.10
N GLN A 144 11.80 -3.30 0.02
CA GLN A 144 11.50 -4.74 0.13
C GLN A 144 12.67 -5.56 0.65
N ALA A 145 13.91 -5.21 0.30
CA ALA A 145 15.11 -5.90 0.78
C ALA A 145 15.31 -5.80 2.30
N THR A 146 14.63 -4.87 2.99
CA THR A 146 14.63 -4.81 4.46
C THR A 146 13.94 -6.02 5.12
N GLY A 147 13.08 -6.74 4.37
CA GLY A 147 12.28 -7.84 4.90
C GLY A 147 11.17 -7.41 5.87
N ARG A 148 10.85 -6.10 5.93
CA ARG A 148 9.86 -5.55 6.86
C ARG A 148 8.46 -5.42 6.27
N TYR A 149 8.32 -5.46 4.95
CA TYR A 149 7.05 -5.25 4.27
C TYR A 149 6.39 -6.57 3.89
N LEU A 150 5.07 -6.62 4.04
CA LEU A 150 4.22 -7.73 3.65
C LEU A 150 4.03 -7.78 2.13
N TYR A 151 3.87 -6.61 1.50
CA TYR A 151 3.78 -6.44 0.04
C TYR A 151 4.03 -4.97 -0.37
N ILE A 152 4.14 -4.71 -1.68
CA ILE A 152 4.24 -3.36 -2.25
C ILE A 152 2.83 -2.84 -2.59
N ALA A 153 2.37 -1.80 -1.93
CA ALA A 153 1.12 -1.10 -2.26
C ALA A 153 1.30 -0.30 -3.55
N HIS A 154 0.29 -0.30 -4.44
CA HIS A 154 0.29 0.40 -5.75
C HIS A 154 1.70 0.60 -6.38
N PRO A 155 2.38 -0.50 -6.76
CA PRO A 155 3.79 -0.48 -7.19
C PRO A 155 4.04 0.29 -8.50
N ASP A 156 2.97 0.67 -9.20
CA ASP A 156 2.95 1.41 -10.46
C ASP A 156 2.49 2.87 -10.28
N LEU A 157 2.51 3.39 -9.05
CA LEU A 157 2.08 4.75 -8.71
C LEU A 157 2.91 5.84 -9.40
N ILE A 158 4.19 5.61 -9.72
CA ILE A 158 5.05 6.61 -10.37
C ILE A 158 4.47 7.08 -11.71
N HIS A 159 4.15 8.37 -11.80
CA HIS A 159 3.50 8.98 -12.97
C HIS A 159 4.52 9.38 -14.05
N PHE A 160 5.23 8.39 -14.60
CA PHE A 160 6.22 8.60 -15.64
C PHE A 160 5.58 8.67 -17.04
N VAL A 161 5.69 9.83 -17.70
CA VAL A 161 5.15 10.08 -19.06
C VAL A 161 6.24 10.22 -20.12
N GLY A 162 7.43 9.69 -19.83
CA GLY A 162 8.56 9.66 -20.74
C GLY A 162 8.45 8.55 -21.80
N ARG A 163 9.61 8.10 -22.31
CA ARG A 163 9.65 7.09 -23.38
C ARG A 163 9.23 5.70 -22.85
N PRO A 164 8.31 4.97 -23.51
CA PRO A 164 7.87 3.65 -23.06
C PRO A 164 9.02 2.65 -22.84
N LYS A 165 10.04 2.65 -23.70
CA LYS A 165 11.22 1.78 -23.54
C LYS A 165 12.03 2.06 -22.26
N VAL A 166 12.04 3.31 -21.80
CA VAL A 166 12.71 3.69 -20.54
C VAL A 166 11.88 3.20 -19.35
N TYR A 167 10.57 3.37 -19.41
CA TYR A 167 9.64 2.80 -18.42
C TYR A 167 9.80 1.28 -18.28
N GLU A 168 9.71 0.56 -19.41
CA GLU A 168 9.81 -0.90 -19.42
C GLU A 168 11.17 -1.40 -18.89
N LYS A 169 12.26 -0.72 -19.22
CA LYS A 169 13.62 -1.06 -18.73
C LYS A 169 13.66 -1.08 -17.21
N HIS A 170 13.24 0.01 -16.56
CA HIS A 170 13.35 0.17 -15.10
C HIS A 170 12.31 -0.65 -14.36
N MET A 171 11.06 -0.68 -14.84
CA MET A 171 10.01 -1.49 -14.20
C MET A 171 10.31 -2.99 -14.27
N ARG A 172 10.85 -3.51 -15.37
CA ARG A 172 11.26 -4.93 -15.41
C ARG A 172 12.40 -5.23 -14.48
N ALA A 173 13.37 -4.32 -14.35
CA ALA A 173 14.46 -4.49 -13.39
C ALA A 173 13.93 -4.58 -11.95
N MET A 174 13.00 -3.69 -11.58
CA MET A 174 12.29 -3.73 -10.31
C MET A 174 11.51 -5.06 -10.14
N LEU A 175 10.65 -5.42 -11.09
CA LEU A 175 9.83 -6.63 -11.03
C LEU A 175 10.67 -7.90 -10.87
N ARG A 176 11.81 -8.02 -11.56
CA ARG A 176 12.73 -9.16 -11.40
C ARG A 176 13.31 -9.23 -10.00
N ALA A 177 13.76 -8.10 -9.46
CA ALA A 177 14.27 -8.06 -8.08
C ALA A 177 13.19 -8.44 -7.07
N LEU A 178 11.96 -7.94 -7.25
CA LEU A 178 10.80 -8.30 -6.41
C LEU A 178 10.46 -9.80 -6.53
N LYS A 179 10.56 -10.36 -7.73
CA LYS A 179 10.36 -11.78 -7.98
C LYS A 179 11.38 -12.65 -7.24
N ASP A 180 12.65 -12.27 -7.29
CA ASP A 180 13.75 -12.98 -6.60
C ASP A 180 13.58 -12.96 -5.07
N MET A 181 12.96 -11.89 -4.53
CA MET A 181 12.59 -11.76 -3.12
C MET A 181 11.28 -12.46 -2.76
N ASN A 182 10.58 -13.06 -3.73
CA ASN A 182 9.23 -13.61 -3.58
C ASN A 182 8.20 -12.58 -3.06
N ALA A 183 8.41 -11.29 -3.34
CA ALA A 183 7.55 -10.21 -2.92
C ALA A 183 6.19 -10.26 -3.64
N LEU A 184 5.17 -9.72 -2.98
CA LEU A 184 3.82 -9.56 -3.53
C LEU A 184 3.59 -8.11 -3.94
N ILE A 185 2.83 -7.91 -5.01
CA ILE A 185 2.44 -6.59 -5.51
C ILE A 185 0.94 -6.36 -5.39
N GLU A 186 0.52 -5.14 -5.06
CA GLU A 186 -0.90 -4.81 -4.93
C GLU A 186 -1.50 -4.30 -6.24
N PHE A 187 -2.60 -4.91 -6.68
CA PHE A 187 -3.53 -4.28 -7.60
C PHE A 187 -4.43 -3.35 -6.79
N ASN A 188 -4.16 -2.06 -6.89
CA ASN A 188 -4.81 -1.05 -6.08
C ASN A 188 -6.13 -0.60 -6.71
N MET A 189 -7.22 -0.83 -5.98
CA MET A 189 -8.59 -0.56 -6.45
C MET A 189 -8.93 0.92 -6.45
N LEU A 190 -8.38 1.73 -5.55
CA LEU A 190 -8.63 3.16 -5.52
C LEU A 190 -8.16 3.81 -6.83
N GLY A 191 -6.92 3.52 -7.24
CA GLY A 191 -6.38 3.98 -8.51
C GLY A 191 -7.26 3.58 -9.69
N PHE A 192 -7.73 2.34 -9.69
CA PHE A 192 -8.57 1.79 -10.75
C PHE A 192 -9.96 2.46 -10.82
N ILE A 193 -10.64 2.61 -9.68
CA ILE A 193 -11.99 3.17 -9.60
C ILE A 193 -11.99 4.67 -9.88
N GLU A 194 -10.98 5.39 -9.38
CA GLU A 194 -10.85 6.84 -9.58
C GLU A 194 -10.15 7.21 -10.90
N ASN A 195 -9.76 6.22 -11.70
CA ASN A 195 -9.05 6.41 -12.97
C ASN A 195 -7.79 7.30 -12.79
N ARG A 196 -6.98 6.97 -11.78
CA ARG A 196 -5.66 7.57 -11.55
C ARG A 196 -4.67 7.09 -12.60
N ASN A 197 -3.42 7.55 -12.52
CA ASN A 197 -2.35 7.10 -13.41
C ASN A 197 -1.93 5.62 -13.18
N TYR A 198 -2.50 4.96 -12.18
CA TYR A 198 -2.35 3.54 -11.85
C TYR A 198 -3.74 2.94 -11.56
N PRO A 199 -3.95 1.63 -11.74
CA PRO A 199 -3.01 0.64 -12.27
C PRO A 199 -2.75 0.82 -13.77
N MET A 200 -1.48 0.74 -14.19
CA MET A 200 -1.09 0.94 -15.59
C MET A 200 -1.03 -0.39 -16.37
N PRO A 201 -1.78 -0.56 -17.48
CA PRO A 201 -1.84 -1.84 -18.20
C PRO A 201 -0.49 -2.44 -18.60
N ALA A 202 0.48 -1.58 -18.99
CA ALA A 202 1.82 -2.05 -19.34
C ALA A 202 2.58 -2.62 -18.14
N PHE A 203 2.39 -2.07 -16.93
CA PHE A 203 2.99 -2.61 -15.71
C PHE A 203 2.50 -4.03 -15.43
N TRP A 204 1.18 -4.23 -15.45
CA TRP A 204 0.56 -5.53 -15.16
C TRP A 204 0.91 -6.59 -16.20
N ARG A 205 1.04 -6.22 -17.48
CA ARG A 205 1.59 -7.12 -18.50
C ARG A 205 3.01 -7.57 -18.15
N MET A 206 3.89 -6.65 -17.79
CA MET A 206 5.27 -6.98 -17.41
C MET A 206 5.30 -7.84 -16.14
N ALA A 207 4.47 -7.55 -15.14
CA ALA A 207 4.41 -8.32 -13.90
C ALA A 207 4.00 -9.78 -14.15
N GLY A 208 3.07 -10.02 -15.07
CA GLY A 208 2.70 -11.36 -15.55
C GLY A 208 3.84 -12.09 -16.24
N GLU A 209 4.51 -11.43 -17.18
CA GLU A 209 5.66 -12.00 -17.91
C GLU A 209 6.85 -12.35 -17.02
N GLU A 210 7.12 -11.54 -15.98
CA GLU A 210 8.19 -11.81 -15.00
C GLU A 210 7.72 -12.76 -13.87
N GLY A 211 6.45 -13.18 -13.87
CA GLY A 211 5.92 -14.25 -13.01
C GLY A 211 5.65 -13.83 -11.55
N LEU A 212 5.22 -12.59 -11.32
CA LEU A 212 4.85 -12.09 -9.99
C LEU A 212 3.50 -12.64 -9.54
N ARG A 213 3.22 -12.49 -8.25
CA ARG A 213 1.91 -12.77 -7.64
C ARG A 213 1.37 -11.47 -7.07
N ALA A 214 0.04 -11.34 -7.04
CA ALA A 214 -0.60 -10.10 -6.62
C ALA A 214 -1.59 -10.32 -5.48
N VAL A 215 -1.81 -9.27 -4.70
CA VAL A 215 -2.97 -9.08 -3.84
C VAL A 215 -3.86 -8.01 -4.45
N ILE A 216 -5.14 -7.98 -4.10
CA ILE A 216 -6.01 -6.82 -4.39
C ILE A 216 -6.16 -6.03 -3.09
N GLY A 217 -5.89 -4.74 -3.14
CA GLY A 217 -6.05 -3.83 -2.01
C GLY A 217 -7.04 -2.72 -2.35
N LEU A 218 -7.90 -2.38 -1.38
CA LEU A 218 -8.94 -1.38 -1.59
C LEU A 218 -8.41 0.06 -1.53
N ASP A 219 -7.35 0.30 -0.74
CA ASP A 219 -6.83 1.65 -0.48
C ASP A 219 -7.99 2.57 -0.06
N ALA A 220 -8.72 2.07 0.94
CA ALA A 220 -9.98 2.66 1.33
C ALA A 220 -9.74 3.93 2.16
N HIS A 221 -10.10 5.07 1.59
CA HIS A 221 -10.10 6.41 2.22
C HIS A 221 -11.49 6.92 2.60
N ARG A 222 -12.53 6.12 2.34
CA ARG A 222 -13.89 6.30 2.87
C ARG A 222 -14.62 4.96 2.90
N PRO A 223 -15.63 4.77 3.77
CA PRO A 223 -16.42 3.54 3.81
C PRO A 223 -17.09 3.20 2.46
N GLY A 224 -17.38 4.21 1.63
CA GLY A 224 -17.95 4.01 0.29
C GLY A 224 -17.01 3.37 -0.74
N HIS A 225 -15.73 3.14 -0.43
CA HIS A 225 -14.82 2.38 -1.30
C HIS A 225 -15.04 0.87 -1.22
N PHE A 226 -15.77 0.39 -0.21
CA PHE A 226 -16.22 -0.99 -0.14
C PHE A 226 -17.45 -1.20 -1.03
N GLY A 227 -17.58 -2.39 -1.60
CA GLY A 227 -18.80 -2.80 -2.31
C GLY A 227 -18.83 -2.54 -3.83
N ASN A 228 -17.72 -2.17 -4.46
CA ASN A 228 -17.65 -2.10 -5.93
C ASN A 228 -17.36 -3.47 -6.56
N ALA A 229 -18.38 -4.32 -6.62
CA ALA A 229 -18.24 -5.70 -7.11
C ALA A 229 -17.81 -5.79 -8.58
N ASP A 230 -18.30 -4.87 -9.43
CA ASP A 230 -17.95 -4.85 -10.86
C ASP A 230 -16.48 -4.49 -11.06
N ALA A 231 -15.97 -3.47 -10.34
CA ALA A 231 -14.56 -3.12 -10.39
C ALA A 231 -13.68 -4.26 -9.87
N LEU A 232 -14.09 -4.91 -8.77
CA LEU A 232 -13.36 -6.06 -8.22
C LEU A 232 -13.26 -7.20 -9.23
N LYS A 233 -14.37 -7.52 -9.91
CA LYS A 233 -14.40 -8.53 -10.96
C LYS A 233 -13.47 -8.15 -12.12
N ALA A 234 -13.50 -6.90 -12.57
CA ALA A 234 -12.61 -6.42 -13.62
C ALA A 234 -11.13 -6.50 -13.21
N ALA A 235 -10.79 -6.17 -11.97
CA ALA A 235 -9.43 -6.34 -11.43
C ALA A 235 -8.98 -7.81 -11.47
N GLN A 236 -9.84 -8.74 -11.05
CA GLN A 236 -9.57 -10.17 -11.12
C GLN A 236 -9.36 -10.66 -12.56
N GLU A 237 -10.20 -10.22 -13.49
CA GLU A 237 -10.07 -10.54 -14.92
C GLU A 237 -8.76 -10.00 -15.52
N ILE A 238 -8.31 -8.79 -15.11
CA ILE A 238 -7.02 -8.22 -15.52
C ILE A 238 -5.86 -9.08 -15.01
N LEU A 239 -5.88 -9.50 -13.74
CA LEU A 239 -4.84 -10.35 -13.17
C LEU A 239 -4.80 -11.72 -13.87
N GLU A 240 -5.97 -12.34 -14.08
CA GLU A 240 -6.09 -13.62 -14.79
C GLU A 240 -5.58 -13.52 -16.24
N HIS A 241 -5.97 -12.46 -16.97
CA HIS A 241 -5.54 -12.24 -18.35
C HIS A 241 -4.02 -12.12 -18.48
N ASN A 242 -3.36 -11.53 -17.49
CA ASN A 242 -1.90 -11.40 -17.46
C ASN A 242 -1.21 -12.60 -16.81
N GLY A 243 -1.94 -13.65 -16.41
CA GLY A 243 -1.37 -14.85 -15.80
C GLY A 243 -0.78 -14.63 -14.41
N ILE A 244 -1.29 -13.63 -13.67
CA ILE A 244 -0.80 -13.26 -12.33
C ILE A 244 -1.65 -13.97 -11.28
N PRO A 245 -1.08 -14.91 -10.49
CA PRO A 245 -1.83 -15.56 -9.43
C PRO A 245 -2.24 -14.57 -8.35
N LEU A 246 -3.54 -14.54 -8.03
CA LEU A 246 -4.10 -13.79 -6.92
C LEU A 246 -3.88 -14.53 -5.60
N VAL A 247 -3.36 -13.81 -4.61
CA VAL A 247 -3.22 -14.26 -3.22
C VAL A 247 -4.36 -13.64 -2.43
N GLU A 248 -5.34 -14.46 -2.03
CA GLU A 248 -6.58 -13.98 -1.39
C GLU A 248 -6.46 -13.75 0.13
N ARG A 249 -5.48 -14.38 0.79
CA ARG A 249 -5.22 -14.24 2.23
C ARG A 249 -3.71 -14.28 2.48
N LEU A 250 -3.28 -13.46 3.44
CA LEU A 250 -1.88 -13.37 3.87
C LEU A 250 -1.74 -13.97 5.27
N GLN A 251 -0.54 -14.47 5.58
CA GLN A 251 -0.22 -14.89 6.94
C GLN A 251 0.34 -13.68 7.68
N ILE A 252 -0.42 -13.21 8.67
CA ILE A 252 -0.05 -12.14 9.58
C ILE A 252 0.23 -12.79 10.94
N HIS A 253 1.36 -12.46 11.55
CA HIS A 253 1.91 -13.12 12.74
C HIS A 253 1.87 -12.23 13.97
#